data_AF-A0A2V7TZL0-F1
#
_entry.id   AF-A0A2V7TZL0-F1
#
_cell.length_a   1.000
_cell.length_b   1.000
_cell.length_c   1.000
_cell.angle_alpha   90.00
_cell.angle_beta   90.00
_cell.angle_gamma   90.00
#
_symmetry.space_group_name_H-M   'P 1'
#
loop_
_entity.id
_entity.type
_entity.pdbx_description
1 polymer ?
#
loop_
_entity_poly.entity_id
_entity_poly.type
_entity_poly.pdbx_seq_one_letter_code
_entity_poly.pdbx_strand_id
1 'polypeptide(L)'
;MLPLILLQAGATRLGTVDLAIVALYFVAVFAIGFYFIRRGRSTADYFLASRDATWWAIGASLFSANIGSEHFIGLAGSGAASGLAVGHFEWLAAL
;
A
#
# COMPACT_ATOMS: atom_id res chain seq x y z
N MET A 1 12.67 -4.99 36.17
CA MET A 1 11.88 -3.74 36.05
C MET A 1 11.20 -3.78 34.69
N LEU A 2 9.89 -4.08 34.63
CA LEU A 2 9.16 -4.20 33.36
C LEU A 2 9.12 -2.81 32.67
N PRO A 3 9.45 -2.68 31.37
CA PRO A 3 9.48 -1.37 30.72
C PRO A 3 8.05 -0.79 30.64
N LEU A 4 7.90 0.47 31.08
CA LEU A 4 6.64 1.24 31.07
C LEU A 4 5.96 1.29 29.69
N ILE A 5 6.72 1.08 28.61
CA ILE A 5 6.26 0.95 27.22
C ILE A 5 5.22 -0.16 27.04
N LEU A 6 5.35 -1.28 27.77
CA LEU A 6 4.38 -2.38 27.69
C LEU A 6 3.06 -2.05 28.39
N LEU A 7 3.06 -1.10 29.34
CA LEU A 7 1.86 -0.64 30.05
C LEU A 7 1.07 0.42 29.25
N GLN A 8 1.73 1.14 28.32
CA GLN A 8 1.10 2.10 27.40
C GLN A 8 0.59 1.48 26.10
N ALA A 9 0.84 0.19 25.85
CA ALA A 9 0.12 -0.60 24.84
C ALA A 9 -1.32 -0.88 25.31
N GLY A 10 -1.99 0.14 25.86
CA GLY A 10 -3.44 0.12 26.05
C GLY A 10 -4.05 -0.09 24.68
N ALA A 11 -4.89 -1.11 24.55
CA ALA A 11 -5.58 -1.44 23.32
C ALA A 11 -6.15 -0.17 22.69
N THR A 12 -5.51 0.33 21.63
CA THR A 12 -6.02 1.38 20.78
C THR A 12 -7.31 0.83 20.17
N ARG A 13 -8.44 1.11 20.81
CA ARG A 13 -9.72 0.67 20.34
C ARG A 13 -9.99 1.39 19.04
N LEU A 14 -10.05 0.64 17.95
CA LEU A 14 -10.49 1.13 16.66
C LEU A 14 -11.88 1.75 16.84
N GLY A 15 -11.97 3.05 16.60
CA GLY A 15 -13.22 3.78 16.65
C GLY A 15 -14.12 3.35 15.50
N THR A 16 -15.42 3.63 15.63
CA THR A 16 -16.38 3.41 14.56
C THR A 16 -15.98 4.15 13.27
N VAL A 17 -15.36 5.33 13.40
CA VAL A 17 -14.85 6.10 12.26
C VAL A 17 -13.68 5.39 11.56
N ASP A 18 -12.73 4.83 12.31
CA ASP A 18 -11.59 4.11 11.74
C ASP A 18 -12.07 2.90 10.91
N LEU A 19 -13.00 2.13 11.46
CA LEU A 19 -13.61 0.99 10.78
C LEU A 19 -14.42 1.42 9.56
N ALA A 20 -15.14 2.55 9.63
CA ALA A 20 -15.90 3.07 8.49
C ALA A 20 -14.97 3.49 7.34
N ILE A 21 -13.83 4.11 7.63
CA ILE A 21 -12.83 4.48 6.63
C ILE A 21 -12.25 3.23 5.96
N VAL A 22 -11.89 2.21 6.75
CA VAL A 22 -11.39 0.93 6.22
C VAL A 22 -12.43 0.24 5.33
N ALA A 23 -13.68 0.19 5.77
CA ALA A 23 -14.77 -0.39 4.99
C ALA A 23 -14.99 0.37 3.67
N LEU A 24 -15.00 1.71 3.72
CA LEU A 24 -15.14 2.55 2.53
C LEU A 24 -14.00 2.34 1.54
N TYR A 25 -12.77 2.20 2.02
CA TYR A 25 -11.60 1.89 1.18
C TYR A 25 -11.81 0.59 0.40
N PHE A 26 -12.20 -0.50 1.08
CA PHE A 26 -12.47 -1.77 0.39
C PHE A 26 -13.62 -1.67 -0.62
N VAL A 27 -14.70 -0.98 -0.26
CA VAL A 27 -15.83 -0.74 -1.17
C VAL A 27 -15.37 0.00 -2.43
N ALA A 28 -14.53 1.03 -2.30
CA ALA A 28 -14.01 1.78 -3.44
C ALA A 28 -13.13 0.89 -4.34
N VAL A 29 -12.22 0.10 -3.76
CA VAL A 29 -11.36 -0.82 -4.50
C VAL A 29 -12.20 -1.85 -5.27
N PHE A 30 -13.18 -2.47 -4.62
CA PHE A 30 -14.07 -3.42 -5.27
C PHE A 30 -14.93 -2.77 -6.35
N ALA A 31 -15.47 -1.57 -6.11
CA ALA A 31 -16.26 -0.85 -7.10
C ALA A 31 -15.45 -0.60 -8.39
N ILE A 32 -14.19 -0.20 -8.27
CA ILE A 32 -13.28 -0.04 -9.39
C ILE A 32 -13.06 -1.38 -10.10
N GLY A 33 -12.74 -2.45 -9.36
CA GLY A 33 -12.55 -3.78 -9.93
C GLY A 33 -13.78 -4.27 -10.72
N PHE A 34 -14.98 -4.18 -10.13
CA PHE A 34 -16.23 -4.55 -10.78
C PHE A 34 -16.55 -3.70 -12.01
N TYR A 35 -16.25 -2.40 -11.96
CA TYR A 35 -16.44 -1.50 -13.10
C TYR A 35 -15.61 -1.96 -14.31
N PHE A 36 -14.35 -2.34 -14.08
CA PHE A 36 -13.47 -2.81 -15.16
C PHE A 36 -13.80 -4.24 -15.63
N ILE A 37 -14.22 -5.14 -14.73
CA ILE A 37 -14.65 -6.50 -15.10
C ILE A 37 -15.85 -6.48 -16.04
N ARG A 38 -16.82 -5.57 -15.82
CA ARG A 38 -18.03 -5.46 -16.66
C ARG A 38 -17.77 -4.94 -18.08
N ARG A 39 -16.56 -4.43 -18.38
CA ARG A 39 -16.24 -3.81 -19.66
C ARG A 39 -15.75 -4.76 -20.76
N GLY A 40 -15.85 -6.08 -20.58
CA GLY A 40 -15.69 -7.07 -21.66
C GLY A 40 -14.48 -6.82 -22.56
N ARG A 41 -13.27 -6.90 -22.00
CA ARG A 41 -12.01 -6.62 -22.72
C ARG A 41 -11.58 -7.84 -23.51
N SER A 42 -11.08 -7.63 -24.75
CA SER A 42 -10.38 -8.71 -25.47
C SER A 42 -9.10 -9.09 -24.71
N THR A 43 -8.60 -10.31 -24.92
CA THR A 43 -7.33 -10.76 -24.31
C THR A 43 -6.19 -9.79 -24.63
N ALA A 44 -6.19 -9.22 -25.85
CA ALA A 44 -5.26 -8.19 -26.26
C ALA A 44 -5.39 -6.91 -25.42
N ASP A 45 -6.60 -6.41 -25.15
CA ASP A 45 -6.79 -5.21 -24.31
C ASP A 45 -6.44 -5.43 -22.84
N TYR A 46 -6.60 -6.67 -22.35
CA TYR A 46 -6.23 -7.05 -20.99
C TYR A 46 -4.70 -7.10 -20.81
N PHE A 47 -3.96 -7.59 -21.80
CA PHE A 47 -2.49 -7.70 -21.73
C PHE A 47 -1.73 -6.47 -22.27
N LEU A 48 -2.27 -5.77 -23.27
CA LEU A 48 -1.61 -4.61 -23.90
C LEU A 48 -2.06 -3.27 -23.28
N ALA A 49 -3.00 -3.27 -22.32
CA ALA A 49 -3.62 -2.07 -21.78
C ALA A 49 -4.06 -1.07 -22.88
N SER A 50 -4.63 -1.60 -23.97
CA SER A 50 -5.00 -0.89 -25.21
C SER A 50 -3.89 -0.02 -25.84
N ARG A 51 -2.60 -0.21 -25.49
CA ARG A 51 -1.46 0.63 -25.92
C ARG A 51 -1.58 2.13 -25.59
N ASP A 52 -2.55 2.49 -24.73
CA ASP A 52 -2.94 3.87 -24.43
C ASP A 52 -2.81 4.18 -22.93
N ALA A 53 -2.17 3.28 -22.17
CA ALA A 53 -1.84 3.53 -20.79
C ALA A 53 -0.83 4.68 -20.72
N THR A 54 -1.24 5.80 -20.12
CA THR A 54 -0.38 6.94 -19.89
C THR A 54 0.83 6.56 -19.04
N TRP A 55 1.99 7.11 -19.37
CA TRP A 55 3.26 6.80 -18.70
C TRP A 55 3.21 6.89 -17.16
N TRP A 56 2.47 7.86 -16.62
CA TRP A 56 2.30 8.03 -15.18
C TRP A 56 1.45 6.93 -14.55
N ALA A 57 0.46 6.38 -15.26
CA ALA A 57 -0.35 5.26 -14.77
C ALA A 57 0.48 3.97 -14.73
N ILE A 58 1.35 3.77 -15.72
CA ILE A 58 2.31 2.65 -15.74
C ILE A 58 3.30 2.78 -14.58
N GLY A 59 3.91 3.96 -14.40
CA GLY A 59 4.85 4.23 -13.31
C GLY A 59 4.22 4.05 -11.93
N ALA A 60 3.02 4.58 -11.71
CA ALA A 60 2.28 4.39 -10.46
C ALA A 60 1.95 2.93 -10.19
N SER A 61 1.60 2.15 -11.21
CA SER A 61 1.34 0.71 -11.06
C SER A 61 2.59 -0.07 -10.69
N LEU A 62 3.74 0.24 -11.32
CA LEU A 62 5.01 -0.42 -11.02
C LEU A 62 5.48 -0.11 -9.59
N PHE A 63 5.39 1.16 -9.19
CA PHE A 63 5.72 1.58 -7.83
C PHE A 63 4.79 0.93 -6.80
N SER A 64 3.48 0.96 -7.04
CA SER A 64 2.49 0.33 -6.15
C SER A 64 2.65 -1.19 -6.06
N ALA A 65 3.16 -1.85 -7.10
CA ALA A 65 3.41 -3.29 -7.08
C ALA A 65 4.69 -3.65 -6.29
N ASN A 66 5.62 -2.70 -6.16
CA ASN A 66 6.87 -2.90 -5.42
C ASN A 66 6.74 -2.60 -3.91
N ILE A 67 5.86 -1.67 -3.54
CA ILE A 67 5.68 -1.28 -2.13
C ILE A 67 4.62 -2.14 -1.43
N GLY A 68 5.06 -2.91 -0.44
CA GLY A 68 4.21 -3.75 0.41
C GLY A 68 4.17 -3.33 1.88
N SER A 69 3.40 -4.05 2.69
CA SER A 69 3.32 -3.85 4.16
C SER A 69 4.67 -4.00 4.86
N GLU A 70 5.58 -4.77 4.27
CA GLU A 70 6.97 -4.92 4.70
C GLU A 70 7.74 -3.59 4.64
N HIS A 71 7.53 -2.79 3.59
CA HIS A 71 8.18 -1.50 3.49
C HIS A 71 7.70 -0.55 4.60
N PHE A 72 6.40 -0.53 4.90
CA PHE A 72 5.85 0.37 5.93
C PHE A 72 6.22 -0.03 7.36
N ILE A 73 6.09 -1.31 7.72
CA ILE A 73 6.33 -1.76 9.10
C ILE A 73 7.81 -2.09 9.31
N GLY A 74 8.46 -2.70 8.31
CA GLY A 74 9.85 -3.13 8.36
C GLY A 74 10.84 -1.97 8.34
N LEU A 75 10.69 -0.99 7.45
CA LEU A 75 11.56 0.20 7.48
C LEU A 75 11.27 1.10 8.67
N ALA A 76 10.01 1.27 9.08
CA ALA A 76 9.71 2.04 10.29
C ALA A 76 10.33 1.40 11.54
N GLY A 77 10.27 0.06 11.66
CA GLY A 77 10.89 -0.69 12.75
C GLY A 77 12.42 -0.62 12.72
N SER A 78 13.01 -0.81 11.55
CA SER A 78 14.46 -0.73 11.36
C SER A 78 14.96 0.69 11.61
N GLY A 79 14.26 1.71 11.11
CA GLY A 79 14.58 3.12 11.35
C GLY A 79 14.46 3.52 12.82
N ALA A 80 13.49 2.97 13.56
CA ALA A 80 13.38 3.18 15.00
C ALA A 80 14.56 2.54 15.78
N ALA A 81 15.15 1.46 15.27
CA ALA A 81 16.25 0.75 15.91
C ALA A 81 17.64 1.26 15.52
N SER A 82 17.87 1.60 14.25
CA SER A 82 19.19 1.92 13.69
C SER A 82 19.28 3.29 12.99
N GLY A 83 18.20 4.08 12.99
CA GLY A 83 18.16 5.44 12.43
C GLY A 83 17.97 5.48 10.91
N LEU A 84 18.18 6.67 10.33
CA LEU A 84 17.85 6.95 8.92
C LEU A 84 18.74 6.23 7.88
N ALA A 85 19.83 5.59 8.31
CA ALA A 85 20.74 4.88 7.41
C ALA A 85 20.05 3.77 6.60
N VAL A 86 18.99 3.16 7.15
CA VAL A 86 18.18 2.13 6.46
C VAL A 86 17.43 2.70 5.24
N GLY A 87 17.14 4.00 5.23
CA GLY A 87 16.48 4.66 4.09
C GLY A 87 17.30 4.63 2.80
N HIS A 88 18.61 4.32 2.86
CA HIS A 88 19.44 4.16 1.67
C HIS A 88 19.01 2.98 0.78
N PHE A 89 18.40 1.94 1.37
CA PHE A 89 17.93 0.76 0.63
C PHE A 89 16.75 1.13 -0.28
N GLU A 90 15.87 2.01 0.19
CA GLU A 90 14.73 2.52 -0.59
C GLU A 90 15.18 3.46 -1.71
N TRP A 91 16.22 4.28 -1.48
CA TRP A 91 16.77 5.15 -2.53
C TRP A 91 17.31 4.32 -3.70
N LEU A 92 17.99 3.21 -3.41
CA LEU A 92 18.49 2.29 -4.43
C LEU A 92 17.38 1.48 -5.10
N ALA A 93 16.32 1.13 -4.38
CA ALA A 93 15.17 0.41 -4.95
C ALA A 93 14.26 1.29 -5.83
N ALA A 94 14.26 2.61 -5.61
CA ALA A 94 13.51 3.59 -6.39
C ALA A 94 14.20 4.02 -7.70
N LEU A 95 15.43 3.56 -7.94
CA LEU A 95 16.24 3.79 -9.14
C LEU A 95 16.05 2.66 -10.15
#